data_AF-A0A268TEU7-F1
#
_entry.id   AF-A0A268TEU7-F1
#
_cell.length_a   1.000
_cell.length_b   1.000
_cell.length_c   1.000
_cell.angle_alpha   90.00
_cell.angle_beta   90.00
_cell.angle_gamma   90.00
#
_symmetry.space_group_name_H-M   'P 1'
#
loop_
_entity.id
_entity.type
_entity.pdbx_description
1 polymer ?
#
loop_
_entity_poly.entity_id
_entity_poly.type
_entity_poly.pdbx_seq_one_letter_code
_entity_poly.pdbx_strand_id
1 'polypeptide(L)'
;MRKAYGLIYALVILLGIAYIGRASLRQEGLWIDWISNSHLKFQSRLYVQSIAEMAALCLKYYGFELCKSDKMIWGDYHKGGYDLSIDKNGYCWADVYVESQNLRTSQILRTTAKILLKEKNGN
;
A
#
# COMPACT_ATOMS: atom_id res chain seq x y z
N MET A 1 -22.78 38.50 -41.89
CA MET A 1 -22.37 38.57 -40.46
C MET A 1 -23.07 37.53 -39.57
N ARG A 2 -24.40 37.33 -39.61
CA ARG A 2 -25.12 36.34 -38.75
C ARG A 2 -24.60 34.89 -38.80
N LYS A 3 -24.17 34.39 -39.97
CA LYS A 3 -23.61 33.03 -40.13
C LYS A 3 -22.26 32.83 -39.43
N ALA A 4 -21.42 33.88 -39.37
CA ALA A 4 -20.11 33.83 -38.72
C ALA A 4 -20.26 33.77 -37.19
N TYR A 5 -21.23 34.49 -36.63
CA TYR A 5 -21.55 34.39 -35.20
C TYR A 5 -22.07 32.98 -34.83
N GLY A 6 -22.89 32.36 -35.67
CA GLY A 6 -23.35 30.98 -35.46
C GLY A 6 -22.20 29.96 -35.36
N LEU A 7 -21.18 30.10 -36.20
CA LEU A 7 -19.97 29.25 -36.15
C LEU A 7 -19.15 29.49 -34.87
N ILE A 8 -19.03 30.73 -34.42
CA ILE A 8 -18.32 31.05 -33.18
C ILE A 8 -19.06 30.45 -31.97
N TYR A 9 -20.39 30.58 -31.90
CA TYR A 9 -21.17 29.96 -30.83
C TYR A 9 -21.06 28.43 -30.84
N ALA A 10 -21.14 27.80 -32.00
CA ALA A 10 -20.95 26.34 -32.13
C ALA A 10 -19.56 25.89 -31.68
N LEU A 11 -18.52 26.66 -32.02
CA LEU A 11 -17.14 26.37 -31.62
C LEU A 11 -16.94 26.49 -30.10
N VAL A 12 -17.52 27.52 -29.47
CA VAL A 12 -17.46 27.69 -28.00
C VAL A 12 -18.18 26.53 -27.29
N ILE A 13 -19.33 26.09 -27.80
CA ILE A 13 -20.07 24.94 -27.25
C ILE A 13 -19.23 23.65 -27.37
N LEU A 14 -18.65 23.40 -28.54
CA LEU A 14 -17.78 22.24 -28.77
C LEU A 14 -16.56 22.24 -27.84
N LEU A 15 -15.92 23.38 -27.64
CA LEU A 15 -14.81 23.52 -26.68
C LEU A 15 -15.28 23.26 -25.25
N GLY A 16 -16.46 23.74 -24.87
CA GLY A 16 -17.06 23.47 -23.56
C GLY A 16 -17.29 21.97 -23.33
N ILE A 17 -17.87 21.27 -24.30
CA ILE A 17 -18.11 19.82 -24.22
C ILE A 17 -16.77 19.06 -24.16
N ALA A 18 -15.80 19.41 -25.00
CA ALA A 18 -14.49 18.78 -24.99
C ALA A 18 -13.75 19.00 -23.67
N TYR A 19 -13.85 20.19 -23.08
CA TYR A 19 -13.27 20.50 -21.78
C TYR A 19 -13.93 19.69 -20.66
N ILE A 20 -15.27 19.66 -20.60
CA ILE A 20 -16.02 18.89 -19.60
C ILE A 20 -15.69 17.39 -19.72
N GLY A 21 -15.66 16.85 -20.94
CA GLY A 21 -15.31 15.45 -21.19
C GLY A 21 -13.89 15.11 -20.69
N ARG A 22 -12.90 15.96 -20.99
CA ARG A 22 -11.54 15.76 -20.47
C ARG A 22 -11.44 15.90 -18.96
N ALA A 23 -12.16 16.85 -18.37
CA ALA A 23 -12.18 17.05 -16.93
C ALA A 23 -12.81 15.86 -16.20
N SER A 24 -13.92 15.33 -16.70
CA SER A 24 -14.59 14.14 -16.16
C SER A 24 -13.68 12.90 -16.19
N LEU A 25 -13.07 12.61 -17.35
CA LEU A 25 -12.13 11.48 -17.50
C LEU A 25 -10.93 11.59 -16.55
N ARG A 26 -10.41 12.82 -16.35
CA ARG A 26 -9.31 13.05 -15.41
C ARG A 26 -9.74 12.82 -13.97
N GLN A 27 -10.93 13.28 -13.59
CA GLN A 27 -11.46 13.13 -12.24
C GLN A 27 -11.77 11.66 -11.91
N GLU A 28 -12.35 10.93 -12.86
CA GLU A 28 -12.57 9.48 -12.74
C GLU A 28 -11.25 8.72 -12.62
N GLY A 29 -10.25 9.08 -13.44
CA GLY A 29 -8.90 8.53 -13.33
C GLY A 29 -8.35 8.67 -11.92
N LEU A 30 -8.29 9.90 -11.40
CA LEU A 30 -7.79 10.20 -10.05
C LEU A 30 -8.57 9.47 -8.94
N TRP A 31 -9.88 9.30 -9.10
CA TRP A 31 -10.69 8.56 -8.14
C TRP A 31 -10.32 7.07 -8.11
N ILE A 32 -10.10 6.48 -9.29
CA ILE A 32 -9.65 5.08 -9.41
C ILE A 32 -8.24 4.90 -8.84
N ASP A 33 -7.32 5.85 -9.07
CA ASP A 33 -6.00 5.89 -8.41
C ASP A 33 -6.14 5.81 -6.89
N TRP A 34 -7.02 6.65 -6.35
CA TRP A 34 -7.17 6.82 -4.91
C TRP A 34 -7.77 5.58 -4.26
N ILE A 35 -8.81 4.99 -4.85
CA ILE A 35 -9.40 3.74 -4.38
C ILE A 35 -8.39 2.59 -4.45
N SER A 36 -7.68 2.45 -5.58
CA SER A 36 -6.69 1.41 -5.77
C SER A 36 -5.57 1.49 -4.72
N ASN A 37 -5.02 2.68 -4.50
CA ASN A 37 -3.98 2.90 -3.49
C ASN A 37 -4.51 2.67 -2.06
N SER A 38 -5.74 3.09 -1.76
CA SER A 38 -6.36 2.89 -0.45
C SER A 38 -6.59 1.41 -0.17
N HIS A 39 -7.04 0.66 -1.17
CA HIS A 39 -7.24 -0.79 -1.08
C HIS A 39 -5.92 -1.52 -0.84
N LEU A 40 -4.88 -1.21 -1.63
CA LEU A 40 -3.54 -1.79 -1.44
C LEU A 40 -3.00 -1.49 -0.05
N LYS A 41 -3.13 -0.25 0.43
CA LYS A 41 -2.71 0.13 1.78
C LYS A 41 -3.46 -0.64 2.87
N PHE A 42 -4.76 -0.87 2.68
CA PHE A 42 -5.55 -1.67 3.62
C PHE A 42 -5.08 -3.13 3.62
N GLN A 43 -4.89 -3.75 2.44
CA GLN A 43 -4.34 -5.10 2.34
C GLN A 43 -2.95 -5.22 2.96
N SER A 44 -2.04 -4.27 2.68
CA SER A 44 -0.69 -4.27 3.27
C SER A 44 -0.74 -4.22 4.79
N ARG A 45 -1.69 -3.50 5.39
CA ARG A 45 -1.87 -3.48 6.86
C ARG A 45 -2.30 -4.84 7.42
N LEU A 46 -3.22 -5.52 6.75
CA LEU A 46 -3.63 -6.88 7.14
C LEU A 46 -2.43 -7.84 7.05
N TYR A 47 -1.65 -7.75 5.98
CA TYR A 47 -0.43 -8.55 5.83
C TYR A 47 0.59 -8.26 6.93
N VAL A 48 0.83 -7.00 7.25
CA VAL A 48 1.72 -6.61 8.36
C VAL A 48 1.29 -7.28 9.67
N GLN A 49 0.00 -7.25 9.98
CA GLN A 49 -0.52 -7.88 11.20
C GLN A 49 -0.32 -9.40 11.16
N SER A 50 -0.62 -10.05 10.04
CA SER A 50 -0.42 -11.50 9.88
C SER A 50 1.06 -11.92 10.01
N ILE A 51 1.98 -11.13 9.43
CA ILE A 51 3.42 -11.38 9.57
C ILE A 51 3.84 -11.25 11.03
N ALA A 52 3.34 -10.24 11.75
CA ALA A 52 3.68 -10.04 13.15
C ALA A 52 3.22 -11.21 14.03
N GLU A 53 2.02 -11.74 13.77
CA GLU A 53 1.50 -12.93 14.44
C GLU A 53 2.35 -14.16 14.12
N MET A 54 2.74 -14.35 12.86
CA MET A 54 3.64 -15.42 12.45
C MET A 54 5.02 -15.32 13.12
N ALA A 55 5.58 -14.11 13.21
CA ALA A 55 6.84 -13.86 13.89
C ALA A 55 6.74 -14.15 15.40
N ALA A 56 5.62 -13.76 16.04
CA ALA A 56 5.35 -14.08 17.44
C ALA A 56 5.26 -15.60 17.68
N LEU A 57 4.56 -16.32 16.80
CA LEU A 57 4.44 -17.77 16.85
C LEU A 57 5.81 -18.44 16.65
N CYS A 58 6.57 -18.00 15.64
CA CYS A 58 7.91 -18.51 15.40
C CYS A 58 8.79 -18.37 16.65
N LEU A 59 8.82 -17.16 17.22
CA LEU A 59 9.61 -16.85 18.42
C LEU A 59 9.19 -17.74 19.61
N LYS A 60 7.89 -18.04 19.74
CA LYS A 60 7.35 -18.90 20.81
C LYS A 60 7.80 -20.36 20.68
N TYR A 61 7.86 -20.90 19.47
CA TYR A 61 8.12 -22.33 19.24
C TYR A 61 9.58 -22.68 18.96
N TYR A 62 10.30 -21.80 18.25
CA TYR A 62 11.65 -22.10 17.76
C TYR A 62 12.75 -21.20 18.35
N GLY A 63 12.37 -20.12 19.06
CA GLY A 63 13.30 -19.17 19.66
C GLY A 63 13.89 -18.17 18.66
N PHE A 64 14.70 -17.24 19.18
CA PHE A 64 15.15 -16.06 18.42
C PHE A 64 16.09 -16.40 17.26
N GLU A 65 17.06 -17.31 17.46
CA GLU A 65 18.10 -17.61 16.46
C GLU A 65 17.52 -18.12 15.13
N LEU A 66 16.50 -18.97 15.20
CA LEU A 66 15.84 -19.53 14.01
C LEU A 66 14.84 -18.55 13.38
N CYS A 67 14.26 -17.66 14.18
CA CYS A 67 13.20 -16.76 13.75
C CYS A 67 13.68 -15.35 13.45
N LYS A 68 14.99 -15.10 13.40
CA LYS A 68 15.55 -13.75 13.29
C LYS A 68 14.97 -12.95 12.12
N SER A 69 14.81 -13.56 10.95
CA SER A 69 14.20 -12.91 9.81
C SER A 69 13.54 -13.91 8.90
N ASP A 70 12.43 -13.54 8.29
CA ASP A 70 11.80 -14.33 7.23
C ASP A 70 11.25 -13.43 6.13
N LYS A 71 11.15 -13.99 4.93
CA LYS A 71 10.62 -13.32 3.74
C LYS A 71 9.43 -14.10 3.19
N MET A 72 8.35 -13.37 2.99
CA MET A 72 7.10 -13.91 2.47
C MET A 72 6.83 -13.31 1.10
N ILE A 73 6.44 -14.16 0.16
CA ILE A 73 6.07 -13.76 -1.19
C ILE A 73 4.65 -14.24 -1.43
N TRP A 74 3.74 -13.31 -1.72
CA TRP A 74 2.34 -13.59 -2.02
C TRP A 74 2.06 -13.27 -3.48
N GLY A 75 2.37 -14.22 -4.35
CA GLY A 75 2.31 -14.02 -5.80
C GLY A 75 3.31 -12.99 -6.31
N ASP A 76 3.06 -12.44 -7.50
CA ASP A 76 4.06 -11.65 -8.22
C ASP A 76 4.18 -10.19 -7.75
N TYR A 77 3.14 -9.66 -7.11
CA TYR A 77 2.99 -8.22 -6.83
C TYR A 77 2.98 -7.86 -5.35
N HIS A 78 3.06 -8.85 -4.46
CA HIS A 78 3.10 -8.67 -3.02
C HIS A 78 4.26 -9.43 -2.43
N LYS A 79 5.11 -8.72 -1.70
CA LYS A 79 6.22 -9.32 -0.96
C LYS A 79 6.36 -8.63 0.38
N GLY A 80 6.78 -9.35 1.38
CA GLY A 80 6.97 -8.82 2.71
C GLY A 80 7.95 -9.66 3.50
N GLY A 81 8.05 -9.34 4.75
CA GLY A 81 8.92 -10.04 5.67
C GLY A 81 9.01 -9.31 6.98
N TYR A 82 9.81 -9.88 7.86
CA TYR A 82 10.11 -9.28 9.13
C TYR A 82 11.58 -9.51 9.49
N ASP A 83 12.09 -8.62 10.33
CA ASP A 83 13.37 -8.76 11.00
C ASP A 83 13.15 -8.55 12.50
N LEU A 84 13.72 -9.44 13.31
CA LEU A 84 13.63 -9.41 14.76
C LEU A 84 14.88 -8.78 15.34
N SER A 85 14.67 -7.83 16.24
CA SER A 85 15.74 -7.20 17.00
C SER A 85 15.47 -7.26 18.49
N ILE A 86 16.51 -7.57 19.27
CA ILE A 86 16.46 -7.50 20.73
C ILE A 86 17.13 -6.20 21.16
N ASP A 87 16.40 -5.38 21.91
CA ASP A 87 16.95 -4.16 22.52
C ASP A 87 17.83 -4.51 23.73
N LYS A 88 18.69 -3.56 24.15
CA LYS A 88 19.56 -3.67 25.33
C LYS A 88 18.79 -4.01 26.61
N ASN A 89 17.50 -3.68 26.64
CA ASN A 89 16.59 -3.94 27.74
C ASN A 89 15.96 -5.34 27.71
N GLY A 90 16.25 -6.16 26.70
CA GLY A 90 15.73 -7.52 26.53
C GLY A 90 14.36 -7.60 25.83
N TYR A 91 13.85 -6.49 25.29
CA TYR A 91 12.60 -6.46 24.52
C TYR A 91 12.84 -6.94 23.10
N CYS A 92 11.98 -7.84 22.60
CA CYS A 92 12.02 -8.31 21.22
C CYS A 92 11.05 -7.50 20.36
N TRP A 93 11.59 -6.82 19.36
CA TRP A 93 10.86 -6.05 18.36
C TRP A 93 10.85 -6.78 17.02
N ALA A 94 9.75 -6.69 16.30
CA ALA A 94 9.62 -7.09 14.91
C ALA A 94 9.46 -5.86 14.03
N ASP A 95 10.43 -5.67 13.14
CA ASP A 95 10.37 -4.70 12.06
C ASP A 95 9.77 -5.39 10.84
N VAL A 96 8.48 -5.15 10.60
CA VAL A 96 7.68 -5.78 9.57
C VAL A 96 7.56 -4.86 8.36
N TYR A 97 7.70 -5.41 7.16
CA TYR A 97 7.49 -4.68 5.92
C TYR A 97 6.63 -5.46 4.93
N VAL A 98 5.83 -4.74 4.17
CA VAL A 98 5.06 -5.25 3.03
C VAL A 98 5.20 -4.27 1.88
N GLU A 99 5.56 -4.78 0.72
CA GLU A 99 5.59 -4.08 -0.55
C GLU A 99 4.49 -4.62 -1.46
N SER A 100 3.65 -3.71 -1.96
CA SER A 100 2.61 -4.01 -2.94
C SER A 100 2.83 -3.15 -4.19
N GLN A 101 2.76 -3.74 -5.38
CA GLN A 101 2.82 -2.98 -6.63
C GLN A 101 1.40 -2.61 -7.09
N ASN A 102 1.17 -1.31 -7.34
CA ASN A 102 -0.04 -0.87 -8.02
C ASN A 102 0.08 -1.19 -9.51
N LEU A 103 -0.73 -2.14 -10.01
CA LEU A 103 -0.70 -2.57 -11.41
C LEU A 103 -1.03 -1.46 -12.42
N ARG A 104 -1.79 -0.44 -12.00
CA ARG A 104 -2.24 0.65 -12.87
C ARG A 104 -1.20 1.77 -12.98
N THR A 105 -0.51 2.09 -11.90
CA THR A 105 0.51 3.16 -11.86
C THR A 105 1.94 2.64 -11.87
N SER A 106 2.13 1.32 -11.75
CA SER A 106 3.41 0.65 -11.51
C SER A 106 4.16 1.10 -10.26
N GLN A 107 3.51 1.89 -9.39
CA GLN A 107 4.12 2.40 -8.16
C GLN A 107 4.23 1.28 -7.12
N ILE A 108 5.38 1.18 -6.47
CA ILE A 108 5.58 0.30 -5.31
C ILE A 108 5.15 1.05 -4.05
N LEU A 109 4.15 0.53 -3.36
CA LEU A 109 3.68 1.02 -2.07
C LEU A 109 4.27 0.16 -0.96
N ARG A 110 4.94 0.82 -0.01
CA ARG A 110 5.56 0.16 1.14
C ARG A 110 4.79 0.49 2.40
N THR A 111 4.45 -0.53 3.17
CA THR A 111 3.90 -0.38 4.52
C THR A 111 4.86 -1.05 5.48
N THR A 112 5.32 -0.29 6.47
CA THR A 112 6.23 -0.77 7.51
C THR A 112 5.58 -0.57 8.87
N ALA A 113 5.80 -1.51 9.78
CA ALA A 113 5.41 -1.36 11.17
C ALA A 113 6.47 -1.97 12.08
N LYS A 114 6.66 -1.33 13.24
CA LYS A 114 7.50 -1.85 14.31
C LYS A 114 6.60 -2.32 15.44
N ILE A 115 6.67 -3.60 15.77
CA ILE A 115 5.74 -4.25 16.71
C ILE A 115 6.55 -4.90 17.82
N LEU A 116 6.12 -4.71 19.06
CA LEU A 116 6.72 -5.38 20.22
C LEU A 116 6.15 -6.80 20.33
N LEU A 117 7.00 -7.83 20.26
CA LEU A 117 6.58 -9.24 20.29
C LEU A 117 6.71 -9.89 21.67
N LYS A 118 7.75 -9.54 22.42
CA LYS A 118 8.00 -10.12 23.75
C LYS A 118 8.48 -9.04 24.71
N GLU A 119 7.78 -8.92 25.83
CA GLU A 119 8.21 -8.13 26.97
C GLU A 119 9.17 -8.92 27.86
N LYS A 120 10.04 -8.18 28.56
CA LYS A 120 11.13 -8.67 29.42
C LYS A 120 10.74 -9.79 30.40
N ASN A 121 9.45 -9.97 30.72
CA ASN A 121 8.94 -11.08 31.54
C ASN A 121 7.57 -11.55 31.03
N GLY A 122 7.56 -12.56 30.17
CA GLY A 122 6.42 -13.45 29.99
C GLY A 122 6.92 -14.87 30.15
N ASN A 123 6.53 -15.52 31.25
CA ASN A 123 6.82 -16.92 31.55
C ASN A 123 6.60 -17.82 30.34
#